data_AF-K0ZK69-F1
#
_entry.id   AF-K0ZK69-F1
#
_cell.length_a   1.000
_cell.length_b   1.000
_cell.length_c   1.000
_cell.angle_alpha   90.00
_cell.angle_beta   90.00
_cell.angle_gamma   90.00
#
_symmetry.space_group_name_H-M   'P 1'
#
loop_
_entity.id
_entity.type
_entity.pdbx_description
1 polymer ?
#
loop_
_entity_poly.entity_id
_entity_poly.type
_entity_poly.pdbx_seq_one_letter_code
_entity_poly.pdbx_strand_id
1 'polypeptide(L)'
;MTFFKSGVKKSRYTQLGLGLATLFVTSTFLFGGESVQADSVARGDDYPLHYKNGSVEIDQWRMYSRQCTSFAAFRLSSVNGFEIPPAYGNANEWGHRARREGYRVDTKPEVGAIAWSTEGYYGHVAWVSNVSGDTIEIEEYNYGVREKYNRRKVKASSMTG
;
A
#
# COMPACT_ATOMS: atom_id res chain seq x y z
N MET A 1 7.51 -1.74 -0.97
CA MET A 1 7.58 -3.17 -1.34
C MET A 1 6.23 -3.66 -1.84
N THR A 2 6.22 -4.48 -2.90
CA THR A 2 4.97 -4.94 -3.52
C THR A 2 4.81 -6.45 -3.41
N PHE A 3 3.73 -6.87 -2.75
CA PHE A 3 3.37 -8.26 -2.57
C PHE A 3 2.36 -8.67 -3.64
N PHE A 4 2.85 -9.17 -4.77
CA PHE A 4 2.02 -9.84 -5.76
C PHE A 4 2.19 -11.35 -5.63
N LYS A 5 1.09 -12.10 -5.76
CA LYS A 5 1.19 -13.53 -6.08
C LYS A 5 1.78 -13.62 -7.49
N SER A 6 2.94 -14.26 -7.65
CA SER A 6 3.47 -14.64 -8.96
C SER A 6 2.38 -15.43 -9.70
N GLY A 7 1.68 -14.78 -10.64
CA GLY A 7 0.61 -15.41 -11.43
C GLY A 7 -0.61 -14.55 -11.75
N VAL A 8 -0.88 -13.45 -11.04
CA VAL A 8 -2.00 -12.57 -11.43
C VAL A 8 -1.51 -11.55 -12.46
N LYS A 9 -1.65 -11.90 -13.75
CA LYS A 9 -1.49 -10.93 -14.84
C LYS A 9 -2.39 -9.74 -14.54
N LYS A 10 -1.81 -8.52 -14.52
CA LYS A 10 -2.57 -7.26 -14.47
C LYS A 10 -3.68 -7.36 -15.53
N SER A 11 -4.93 -7.47 -15.08
CA SER A 11 -6.08 -7.35 -15.98
C SER A 11 -6.02 -5.94 -16.55
N ARG A 12 -5.57 -5.82 -17.80
CA ARG A 12 -5.70 -4.59 -18.55
C ARG A 12 -7.20 -4.41 -18.75
N TYR A 13 -7.80 -3.48 -18.00
CA TYR A 13 -9.11 -2.95 -18.34
C TYR A 13 -9.05 -2.50 -19.80
N THR A 14 -9.58 -3.34 -20.68
CA THR A 14 -9.64 -3.06 -22.11
C THR A 14 -10.92 -2.28 -22.31
N GLN A 15 -10.76 -0.98 -22.54
CA GLN A 15 -11.83 -0.07 -22.89
C GLN A 15 -12.50 -0.61 -24.17
N LEU A 16 -13.75 -1.08 -24.07
CA LEU A 16 -14.57 -1.37 -25.25
C LEU A 16 -14.91 -0.05 -25.94
N GLY A 17 -14.12 0.34 -26.93
CA GLY A 17 -14.51 1.33 -27.92
C GLY A 17 -15.29 0.63 -29.04
N LEU A 18 -16.61 0.81 -29.09
CA LEU A 18 -17.37 0.58 -30.32
C LEU A 18 -16.95 1.64 -31.34
N GLY A 19 -16.37 1.18 -32.45
CA GLY A 19 -16.05 2.03 -33.59
C GLY A 19 -17.28 2.36 -34.44
N LEU A 20 -17.41 3.65 -34.79
CA LEU A 20 -18.16 4.12 -35.96
C LEU A 20 -17.41 5.31 -36.57
N ALA A 21 -17.55 5.43 -37.88
CA ALA A 21 -16.59 5.96 -38.83
C ALA A 21 -16.46 7.50 -38.93
N THR A 22 -15.29 7.91 -39.44
CA THR A 22 -14.95 9.13 -40.23
C THR A 22 -15.09 10.52 -39.61
N LEU A 23 -13.97 11.25 -39.48
CA LEU A 23 -13.58 12.41 -40.32
C LEU A 23 -12.17 12.89 -39.92
N PHE A 24 -11.33 13.23 -40.89
CA PHE A 24 -10.02 13.88 -40.66
C PHE A 24 -10.24 15.31 -40.12
N VAL A 25 -9.79 15.57 -38.89
CA VAL A 25 -9.53 16.93 -38.39
C VAL A 25 -8.13 16.94 -37.81
N THR A 26 -7.24 17.69 -38.44
CA THR A 26 -5.90 17.98 -37.93
C THR A 26 -6.03 18.92 -36.73
N SER A 27 -6.13 18.36 -35.53
CA SER A 27 -6.02 19.10 -34.27
C SER A 27 -4.65 18.84 -33.67
N THR A 28 -3.85 19.89 -33.57
CA THR A 28 -2.63 19.94 -32.76
C THR A 28 -3.02 19.69 -31.30
N PHE A 29 -2.91 18.45 -30.84
CA PHE A 29 -3.00 18.12 -29.42
C PHE A 29 -1.71 18.59 -28.73
N LEU A 30 -1.79 19.76 -28.10
CA LEU A 30 -0.91 20.11 -27.00
C LEU A 30 -1.17 19.08 -25.90
N PHE A 31 -0.24 18.15 -25.68
CA PHE A 31 -0.22 17.29 -24.51
C PHE A 31 0.07 18.17 -23.27
N GLY A 32 -0.95 18.87 -22.79
CA GLY A 32 -1.02 19.28 -21.40
C GLY A 32 -1.18 18.00 -20.60
N GLY A 33 -0.10 17.58 -19.93
CA GLY A 33 -0.14 16.45 -19.01
C GLY A 33 -1.02 16.80 -17.82
N GLU A 34 -2.34 16.63 -17.95
CA GLU A 34 -3.21 16.47 -16.79
C GLU A 34 -2.76 15.19 -16.09
N SER A 35 -2.05 15.37 -14.97
CA SER A 35 -1.83 14.30 -14.01
C SER A 35 -3.21 13.83 -13.56
N VAL A 36 -3.66 12.70 -14.09
CA VAL A 36 -4.85 12.01 -13.61
C VAL A 36 -4.54 11.65 -12.17
N GLN A 37 -5.02 12.45 -11.22
CA GLN A 37 -4.94 12.14 -9.80
C GLN A 37 -5.76 10.86 -9.64
N ALA A 38 -5.12 9.72 -9.42
CA ALA A 38 -5.85 8.52 -9.06
C ALA A 38 -6.60 8.83 -7.75
N ASP A 39 -7.90 8.54 -7.73
CA ASP A 39 -8.68 8.66 -6.50
C ASP A 39 -8.07 7.76 -5.42
N SER A 40 -7.99 8.27 -4.19
CA SER A 40 -7.48 7.49 -3.07
C SER A 40 -8.35 6.27 -2.83
N VAL A 41 -7.73 5.09 -2.64
CA VAL A 41 -8.40 3.85 -2.29
C VAL A 41 -8.38 3.56 -0.78
N ALA A 42 -8.12 4.58 0.04
CA ALA A 42 -8.11 4.46 1.49
C ALA A 42 -9.45 3.90 2.00
N ARG A 43 -9.42 2.98 2.96
CA ARG A 43 -10.64 2.41 3.57
C ARG A 43 -11.00 3.05 4.90
N GLY A 44 -10.10 3.85 5.48
CA GLY A 44 -10.28 4.36 6.82
C GLY A 44 -10.01 3.28 7.87
N ASP A 45 -10.46 3.54 9.10
CA ASP A 45 -10.27 2.60 10.19
C ASP A 45 -11.33 1.48 10.20
N ASP A 46 -11.21 0.54 9.27
CA ASP A 46 -12.00 -0.69 9.17
C ASP A 46 -11.29 -1.90 9.83
N TYR A 47 -10.25 -1.65 10.62
CA TYR A 47 -9.52 -2.68 11.36
C TYR A 47 -10.49 -3.44 12.29
N PRO A 48 -10.49 -4.79 12.31
CA PRO A 48 -11.49 -5.57 13.03
C PRO A 48 -11.63 -5.17 14.50
N LEU A 49 -12.87 -5.07 14.98
CA LEU A 49 -13.18 -4.53 16.31
C LEU A 49 -12.42 -5.22 17.44
N HIS A 50 -12.28 -6.55 17.38
CA HIS A 50 -11.57 -7.35 18.39
C HIS A 50 -10.06 -7.11 18.43
N TYR A 51 -9.46 -6.63 17.33
CA TYR A 51 -8.09 -6.14 17.32
C TYR A 51 -8.04 -4.68 17.76
N LYS A 52 -8.93 -3.84 17.21
CA LYS A 52 -8.98 -2.40 17.47
C LYS A 52 -9.17 -2.06 18.96
N ASN A 53 -10.00 -2.83 19.67
CA ASN A 53 -10.26 -2.65 21.10
C ASN A 53 -9.23 -3.37 22.01
N GLY A 54 -8.28 -4.12 21.44
CA GLY A 54 -7.28 -4.87 22.19
C GLY A 54 -7.79 -6.14 22.86
N SER A 55 -9.00 -6.63 22.54
CA SER A 55 -9.52 -7.90 23.07
C SER A 55 -8.68 -9.10 22.63
N VAL A 56 -8.00 -9.01 21.48
CA VAL A 56 -7.04 -10.00 20.99
C VAL A 56 -5.68 -9.32 20.85
N GLU A 57 -4.71 -9.73 21.67
CA GLU A 57 -3.37 -9.14 21.68
C GLU A 57 -2.51 -9.62 20.50
N ILE A 58 -2.57 -10.90 20.16
CA ILE A 58 -1.84 -11.49 19.03
C ILE A 58 -2.84 -11.85 17.94
N ASP A 59 -2.69 -11.23 16.77
CA ASP A 59 -3.57 -11.45 15.63
C ASP A 59 -3.28 -12.76 14.87
N GLN A 60 -4.07 -13.02 13.83
CA GLN A 60 -3.92 -14.21 12.98
C GLN A 60 -2.56 -14.29 12.24
N TRP A 61 -1.90 -13.15 11.98
CA TRP A 61 -0.56 -13.12 11.38
C TRP A 61 0.54 -13.24 12.44
N ARG A 62 0.18 -13.54 13.70
CA ARG A 62 1.08 -13.66 14.85
C ARG A 62 1.83 -12.35 15.14
N MET A 63 1.16 -11.23 14.95
CA MET A 63 1.67 -9.89 15.24
C MET A 63 0.84 -9.26 16.37
N TYR A 64 1.46 -8.35 17.13
CA TYR A 64 0.75 -7.60 18.15
C TYR A 64 -0.32 -6.71 17.49
N SER A 65 -1.57 -6.86 17.92
CA SER A 65 -2.68 -6.06 17.40
C SER A 65 -2.47 -4.58 17.68
N ARG A 66 -3.07 -3.75 16.82
CA ARG A 66 -2.95 -2.28 16.86
C ARG A 66 -1.55 -1.76 16.58
N GLN A 67 -0.58 -2.61 16.23
CA GLN A 67 0.74 -2.21 15.72
C GLN A 67 0.72 -2.02 14.20
N CYS A 68 1.73 -1.31 13.69
CA CYS A 68 1.88 -1.02 12.26
C CYS A 68 1.96 -2.30 11.42
N THR A 69 2.70 -3.30 11.89
CA THR A 69 2.89 -4.60 11.21
C THR A 69 1.57 -5.37 11.09
N SER A 70 0.82 -5.47 12.18
CA SER A 70 -0.50 -6.10 12.21
C SER A 70 -1.48 -5.45 11.24
N PHE A 71 -1.55 -4.11 11.24
CA PHE A 71 -2.44 -3.39 10.34
C PHE A 71 -2.01 -3.50 8.88
N ALA A 72 -0.71 -3.45 8.58
CA ALA A 72 -0.18 -3.66 7.23
C ALA A 72 -0.51 -5.08 6.72
N ALA A 73 -0.37 -6.10 7.57
CA ALA A 73 -0.76 -7.47 7.24
C ALA A 73 -2.27 -7.58 6.96
N PHE A 74 -3.11 -6.92 7.78
CA PHE A 74 -4.54 -6.81 7.53
C PHE A 74 -4.87 -6.15 6.20
N ARG A 75 -4.20 -5.06 5.82
CA ARG A 75 -4.40 -4.41 4.52
C ARG A 75 -4.00 -5.32 3.36
N LEU A 76 -2.87 -6.03 3.47
CA LEU A 76 -2.45 -7.01 2.45
C LEU A 76 -3.49 -8.12 2.27
N SER A 77 -4.01 -8.67 3.36
CA SER A 77 -5.03 -9.72 3.32
C SER A 77 -6.37 -9.22 2.77
N SER A 78 -6.93 -8.18 3.39
CA SER A 78 -8.30 -7.72 3.11
C SER A 78 -8.46 -6.94 1.82
N VAL A 79 -7.42 -6.22 1.37
CA VAL A 79 -7.48 -5.38 0.17
C VAL A 79 -6.71 -5.99 -0.99
N ASN A 80 -5.50 -6.49 -0.75
CA ASN A 80 -4.66 -7.05 -1.82
C ASN A 80 -4.95 -8.53 -2.11
N GLY A 81 -5.69 -9.23 -1.23
CA GLY A 81 -5.88 -10.67 -1.31
C GLY A 81 -4.57 -11.46 -1.12
N PHE A 82 -3.62 -10.90 -0.38
CA PHE A 82 -2.30 -11.47 -0.13
C PHE A 82 -2.12 -11.78 1.35
N GLU A 83 -1.93 -13.05 1.68
CA GLU A 83 -1.59 -13.47 3.03
C GLU A 83 -0.08 -13.48 3.23
N ILE A 84 0.39 -12.59 4.10
CA ILE A 84 1.81 -12.56 4.48
C ILE A 84 2.12 -13.73 5.42
N PRO A 85 3.33 -14.34 5.34
CA PRO A 85 3.70 -15.39 6.27
C PRO A 85 3.56 -14.95 7.73
N PRO A 86 3.02 -15.81 8.63
CA PRO A 86 2.90 -15.49 10.04
C PRO A 86 4.26 -15.16 10.66
N ALA A 87 4.25 -14.29 11.68
CA ALA A 87 5.44 -13.79 12.36
C ALA A 87 6.46 -13.21 11.36
N TYR A 88 6.01 -12.25 10.54
CA TYR A 88 6.87 -11.69 9.48
C TYR A 88 8.07 -10.88 10.02
N GLY A 89 8.01 -10.46 11.29
CA GLY A 89 9.07 -9.76 12.00
C GLY A 89 8.73 -8.29 12.30
N ASN A 90 9.72 -7.57 12.81
CA ASN A 90 9.64 -6.12 13.03
C ASN A 90 9.62 -5.37 11.70
N ALA A 91 9.05 -4.18 11.68
CA ALA A 91 8.87 -3.42 10.44
C ALA A 91 10.19 -3.13 9.69
N ASN A 92 11.29 -2.88 10.42
CA ASN A 92 12.63 -2.71 9.86
C ASN A 92 13.21 -3.98 9.21
N GLU A 93 12.59 -5.15 9.38
CA GLU A 93 13.03 -6.40 8.75
C GLU A 93 12.26 -6.68 7.45
N TRP A 94 11.07 -6.10 7.28
CA TRP A 94 10.12 -6.49 6.23
C TRP A 94 10.69 -6.31 4.83
N GLY A 95 11.30 -5.17 4.52
CA GLY A 95 11.86 -4.94 3.20
C GLY A 95 13.08 -5.80 2.90
N HIS A 96 13.91 -6.11 3.91
CA HIS A 96 15.04 -7.04 3.75
C HIS A 96 14.54 -8.47 3.50
N ARG A 97 13.56 -8.92 4.28
CA ARG A 97 12.93 -10.23 4.13
C ARG A 97 12.22 -10.36 2.79
N ALA A 98 11.43 -9.36 2.41
CA ALA A 98 10.70 -9.34 1.15
C ALA A 98 11.64 -9.46 -0.06
N ARG A 99 12.80 -8.78 -0.04
CA ARG A 99 13.84 -8.96 -1.07
C ARG A 99 14.38 -10.38 -1.12
N ARG A 100 14.69 -11.00 0.04
CA ARG A 100 15.18 -12.39 0.10
C ARG A 100 14.15 -13.40 -0.41
N GLU A 101 12.86 -13.12 -0.19
CA GLU A 101 11.74 -13.93 -0.67
C GLU A 101 11.36 -13.64 -2.14
N GLY A 102 12.09 -12.73 -2.82
CA GLY A 102 11.92 -12.45 -4.24
C GLY A 102 10.84 -11.41 -4.58
N TYR A 103 10.27 -10.73 -3.59
CA TYR A 103 9.35 -9.63 -3.83
C TYR A 103 10.09 -8.36 -4.28
N ARG A 104 9.39 -7.55 -5.09
CA ARG A 104 9.92 -6.26 -5.52
C ARG A 104 9.96 -5.29 -4.33
N VAL A 105 11.15 -4.76 -4.07
CA VAL A 105 11.38 -3.71 -3.06
C VAL A 105 12.24 -2.61 -3.67
N ASP A 106 11.59 -1.53 -4.07
CA ASP A 106 12.22 -0.35 -4.67
C ASP A 106 11.53 0.94 -4.20
N THR A 107 12.02 2.08 -4.68
CA THR A 107 11.55 3.41 -4.31
C THR A 107 10.45 3.94 -5.23
N LYS A 108 9.84 3.08 -6.05
CA LYS A 108 8.75 3.48 -6.95
C LYS A 108 7.41 3.19 -6.27
N PRO A 109 6.74 4.19 -5.69
CA PRO A 109 5.51 3.96 -4.94
C PRO A 109 4.40 3.46 -5.85
N GLU A 110 3.60 2.53 -5.34
CA GLU A 110 2.42 1.99 -6.02
C GLU A 110 1.28 1.87 -5.01
N VAL A 111 0.06 2.15 -5.46
CA VAL A 111 -1.15 1.89 -4.66
C VAL A 111 -1.20 0.40 -4.33
N GLY A 112 -1.48 0.08 -3.07
CA GLY A 112 -1.47 -1.29 -2.55
C GLY A 112 -0.10 -1.79 -2.09
N ALA A 113 0.99 -1.06 -2.35
CA ALA A 113 2.30 -1.42 -1.82
C ALA A 113 2.38 -1.17 -0.30
N ILE A 114 3.33 -1.81 0.36
CA ILE A 114 3.74 -1.45 1.72
C ILE A 114 4.92 -0.48 1.62
N ALA A 115 4.74 0.73 2.10
CA ALA A 115 5.83 1.65 2.37
C ALA A 115 6.49 1.25 3.69
N TRP A 116 7.82 1.15 3.73
CA TRP A 116 8.54 0.78 4.97
C TRP A 116 9.70 1.72 5.25
N SER A 117 10.05 1.81 6.53
CA SER A 117 11.19 2.55 7.04
C SER A 117 11.95 1.71 8.05
N THR A 118 13.28 1.78 8.02
CA THR A 118 14.16 1.23 9.04
C THR A 118 14.42 2.21 10.19
N GLU A 119 13.82 3.40 10.15
CA GLU A 119 13.99 4.42 11.20
C GLU A 119 13.36 4.00 12.53
N GLY A 120 14.08 4.23 13.63
CA GLY A 120 13.66 3.79 14.97
C GLY A 120 13.98 2.31 15.24
N TYR A 121 13.83 1.90 16.51
CA TYR A 121 14.25 0.56 16.97
C TYR A 121 13.50 -0.59 16.25
N TYR A 122 12.21 -0.40 15.97
CA TYR A 122 11.38 -1.41 15.31
C TYR A 122 11.13 -1.14 13.82
N GLY A 123 11.55 0.02 13.30
CA GLY A 123 11.12 0.50 11.99
C GLY A 123 9.64 0.89 11.96
N HIS A 124 9.13 1.12 10.75
CA HIS A 124 7.70 1.37 10.52
C HIS A 124 7.23 0.83 9.16
N VAL A 125 5.99 0.35 9.09
CA VAL A 125 5.34 -0.05 7.84
C VAL A 125 3.95 0.57 7.72
N ALA A 126 3.57 0.93 6.50
CA ALA A 126 2.28 1.53 6.19
C ALA A 126 1.80 1.07 4.81
N TRP A 127 0.48 1.02 4.60
CA TRP A 127 -0.11 0.64 3.32
C TRP A 127 -0.38 1.87 2.46
N VAL A 128 0.01 1.85 1.19
CA VAL A 128 -0.11 3.00 0.27
C VAL A 128 -1.52 3.04 -0.34
N SER A 129 -2.32 4.04 0.06
CA SER A 129 -3.69 4.24 -0.44
C SER A 129 -3.77 5.16 -1.65
N ASN A 130 -2.77 6.00 -1.89
CA ASN A 130 -2.69 6.84 -3.09
C ASN A 130 -1.24 7.21 -3.44
N VAL A 131 -0.98 7.48 -4.71
CA VAL A 131 0.29 8.01 -5.21
C VAL A 131 0.01 9.25 -6.06
N SER A 132 0.61 10.38 -5.70
CA SER A 132 0.45 11.67 -6.36
C SER A 132 1.82 12.32 -6.53
N GLY A 133 2.46 12.07 -7.68
CA GLY A 133 3.82 12.53 -7.94
C GLY A 133 4.83 11.91 -6.97
N ASP A 134 5.56 12.75 -6.24
CA ASP A 134 6.55 12.34 -5.24
C ASP A 134 5.96 12.11 -3.84
N THR A 135 4.64 12.23 -3.71
CA THR A 135 3.91 12.14 -2.46
C THR A 135 3.02 10.90 -2.47
N ILE A 136 3.00 10.18 -1.37
CA ILE A 136 2.10 9.03 -1.16
C ILE A 136 1.14 9.35 -0.02
N GLU A 137 -0.09 8.88 -0.14
CA GLU A 137 -1.00 8.76 1.00
C GLU A 137 -0.87 7.35 1.58
N ILE A 138 -0.75 7.28 2.89
CA ILE A 138 -0.56 6.02 3.62
C ILE A 138 -1.62 5.85 4.70
N GLU A 139 -2.01 4.60 4.90
CA GLU A 139 -2.81 4.13 6.03
C GLU A 139 -1.91 3.31 6.95
N GLU A 140 -1.93 3.63 8.24
CA GLU A 140 -1.03 3.05 9.23
C GLU A 140 -1.68 2.97 10.60
N TYR A 141 -1.05 2.23 11.50
CA TYR A 141 -1.42 2.15 12.91
C TYR A 141 -0.21 2.41 13.80
N ASN A 142 -0.47 2.98 14.97
CA ASN A 142 0.53 3.23 16.01
C ASN A 142 1.73 4.08 15.56
N TYR A 143 1.50 5.06 14.68
CA TYR A 143 2.50 6.05 14.28
C TYR A 143 2.01 7.46 14.57
N GLY A 144 2.69 8.17 15.46
CA GLY A 144 2.28 9.49 15.96
C GLY A 144 1.07 9.47 16.90
N VAL A 145 0.24 8.42 16.87
CA VAL A 145 -0.90 8.21 17.77
C VAL A 145 -0.87 6.77 18.30
N ARG A 146 -0.76 6.60 19.61
CA ARG A 146 -0.60 5.29 20.25
C ARG A 146 -1.79 4.36 19.95
N GLU A 147 -1.51 3.19 19.39
CA GLU A 147 -2.46 2.09 19.15
C GLU A 147 -3.73 2.53 18.37
N LYS A 148 -3.58 3.52 17.49
CA LYS A 148 -4.67 4.07 16.68
C LYS A 148 -4.30 4.14 15.21
N TYR A 149 -5.36 4.12 14.40
CA TYR A 149 -5.30 4.40 12.98
C TYR A 149 -4.82 5.83 12.72
N ASN A 150 -4.00 5.99 11.69
CA ASN A 150 -3.64 7.27 11.12
C ASN A 150 -3.67 7.19 9.58
N ARG A 151 -4.01 8.31 8.95
CA ARG A 151 -3.93 8.51 7.51
C ARG A 151 -3.28 9.84 7.22
N ARG A 152 -2.18 9.83 6.48
CA ARG A 152 -1.44 11.05 6.15
C ARG A 152 -0.75 10.95 4.81
N LYS A 153 -0.35 12.11 4.30
CA LYS A 153 0.48 12.24 3.12
C LYS A 153 1.94 12.44 3.53
N VAL A 154 2.84 11.74 2.86
CA VAL A 154 4.29 11.82 3.08
C VAL A 154 5.02 11.84 1.75
N LYS A 155 6.24 12.36 1.74
CA LYS A 155 7.13 12.20 0.58
C LYS A 155 7.51 10.73 0.46
N ALA A 156 7.45 10.17 -0.74
CA ALA A 156 7.89 8.78 -0.97
C ALA A 156 9.36 8.59 -0.55
N SER A 157 10.19 9.63 -0.68
CA SER A 157 11.59 9.64 -0.26
C SER A 157 11.81 9.62 1.25
N SER A 158 10.78 9.85 2.09
CA SER A 158 10.92 9.69 3.53
C SER A 158 10.79 8.22 3.98
N MET A 159 10.52 7.30 3.05
CA MET A 159 10.43 5.86 3.29
C MET A 159 11.64 5.17 2.64
N THR A 160 12.09 4.06 3.23
CA THR A 160 13.21 3.25 2.70
C THR A 160 12.84 2.52 1.40
N GLY A 161 11.55 2.22 1.19
CA GLY A 161 11.01 1.72 -0.07
C GLY A 161 9.65 1.08 0.11
#